data_AF-A0A2Z3XB94-F1
#
_entry.id   AF-A0A2Z3XB94-F1
#
_cell.length_a   1.000
_cell.length_b   1.000
_cell.length_c   1.000
_cell.angle_alpha   90.00
_cell.angle_beta   90.00
_cell.angle_gamma   90.00
#
_symmetry.space_group_name_H-M   'P 1'
#
loop_
_entity.id
_entity.type
_entity.pdbx_description
1 polymer ?
#
loop_
_entity_poly.entity_id
_entity_poly.type
_entity_poly.pdbx_seq_one_letter_code
_entity_poly.pdbx_strand_id
1 'polypeptide(L)'
;MQTVSVDIGSTWTKAALFAHEGEELTLVNHVLTPTTTHHLADGFFASLNQVLNVADARPLLKSGEVQLKYSSSAKGGLAVAAMGLVPSITLESAKVTAHSAGAKIAQYYSYKLNRHDIQELESSPPDILLFTGGTDGGEESYGLANARALADSKLDCAIIYAGNRDIQDEIQTILGHKDLTTVDNILPDLDHPNPFAARQAICDVFLSRIVKGKGLDVIVGETGEEPMPTPWTVYELVKAISDYDSAWKEFMLIDMGGATTDVYSASANTLSPDTVLHGVPEPFVKRTVEGDLGMRVSAVVVGESTQEMVKVIFAQQPQREEAFYRYLRHLVGQPDYLPLSEEEKYFDTLLAGLCVGYAAERHAGTKKQVCTCVGNVDLQMGRDLTTVRKVVGSGGWLSRASQFDIHNWLKYRELDDQGKRILLPNQFEYYRDSNGLLPLLANVARLYPQAAARTSIQCLTLQN
;
A
#
# COMPACT_ATOMS: atom_id res chain seq x y z
N MET A 1 8.93 21.64 -20.74
CA MET A 1 10.03 21.10 -19.88
C MET A 1 9.96 19.58 -19.90
N GLN A 2 11.09 18.87 -19.83
CA GLN A 2 11.12 17.41 -19.86
C GLN A 2 11.32 16.84 -18.45
N THR A 3 10.54 15.82 -18.11
CA THR A 3 10.62 15.11 -16.82
C THR A 3 10.73 13.62 -17.09
N VAL A 4 11.77 12.99 -16.55
CA VAL A 4 11.86 11.53 -16.48
C VAL A 4 11.31 11.06 -15.14
N SER A 5 10.43 10.06 -15.24
CA SER A 5 9.90 9.31 -14.12
C SER A 5 10.45 7.89 -14.12
N VAL A 6 10.90 7.39 -12.97
CA VAL A 6 11.32 5.99 -12.82
C VAL A 6 10.62 5.34 -11.61
N ASP A 7 10.03 4.17 -11.78
CA ASP A 7 9.47 3.35 -10.71
C ASP A 7 10.26 2.04 -10.60
N ILE A 8 11.00 1.87 -9.50
CA ILE A 8 11.80 0.67 -9.24
C ILE A 8 10.93 -0.32 -8.46
N GLY A 9 10.25 -1.22 -9.17
CA GLY A 9 9.41 -2.28 -8.62
C GLY A 9 10.21 -3.43 -8.01
N SER A 10 9.51 -4.41 -7.40
CA SER A 10 10.14 -5.63 -6.90
C SER A 10 10.55 -6.62 -8.00
N THR A 11 9.91 -6.53 -9.16
CA THR A 11 10.16 -7.40 -10.32
C THR A 11 10.48 -6.62 -11.59
N TRP A 12 9.86 -5.44 -11.80
CA TRP A 12 10.06 -4.60 -12.98
C TRP A 12 10.42 -3.17 -12.61
N THR A 13 11.44 -2.62 -13.26
CA THR A 13 11.73 -1.19 -13.29
C THR A 13 11.04 -0.58 -14.50
N LYS A 14 10.26 0.47 -14.28
CA LYS A 14 9.54 1.21 -15.32
C LYS A 14 10.15 2.60 -15.43
N ALA A 15 10.30 3.13 -16.64
CA ALA A 15 10.79 4.48 -16.85
C ALA A 15 10.02 5.17 -17.99
N ALA A 16 9.61 6.41 -17.80
CA ALA A 16 8.94 7.22 -18.82
C ALA A 16 9.51 8.62 -18.89
N LEU A 17 9.64 9.13 -20.12
CA LEU A 17 9.94 10.53 -20.40
C LEU A 17 8.63 11.24 -20.73
N PHE A 18 8.35 12.32 -20.01
CA PHE A 18 7.20 13.18 -20.24
C PHE A 18 7.64 14.57 -20.69
N ALA A 19 6.95 15.10 -21.69
CA ALA A 19 7.02 16.52 -22.05
C ALA A 19 5.83 17.24 -21.41
N HIS A 20 6.12 18.37 -20.77
CA HIS A 20 5.11 19.24 -20.18
C HIS A 20 5.04 20.56 -20.95
N GLU A 21 3.87 20.83 -21.53
CA GLU A 21 3.54 22.04 -22.30
C GLU A 21 2.18 22.59 -21.84
N GLY A 22 2.17 23.74 -21.17
CA GLY A 22 0.94 24.31 -20.61
C GLY A 22 0.34 23.43 -19.51
N GLU A 23 -0.84 22.89 -19.76
CA GLU A 23 -1.54 21.93 -18.86
C GLU A 23 -1.43 20.48 -19.35
N GLU A 24 -0.71 20.24 -20.45
CA GLU A 24 -0.61 18.93 -21.07
C GLU A 24 0.68 18.23 -20.70
N LEU A 25 0.54 16.98 -20.27
CA LEU A 25 1.64 16.07 -20.01
C LEU A 25 1.60 14.92 -21.02
N THR A 26 2.52 14.96 -21.98
CA THR A 26 2.59 14.00 -23.09
C THR A 26 3.69 12.97 -22.84
N LEU A 27 3.35 11.69 -22.99
CA LEU A 27 4.33 10.61 -22.97
C LEU A 27 5.19 10.66 -24.25
N VAL A 28 6.50 10.87 -24.10
CA VAL A 28 7.47 10.91 -25.20
C VAL A 28 8.09 9.54 -25.42
N ASN A 29 8.48 8.85 -24.35
CA ASN A 29 9.08 7.53 -24.41
C ASN A 29 8.76 6.73 -23.14
N HIS A 30 8.76 5.40 -23.25
CA HIS A 30 8.47 4.49 -22.15
C HIS A 30 9.28 3.19 -22.28
N VAL A 31 9.84 2.73 -21.17
CA VAL A 31 10.70 1.56 -21.09
C VAL A 31 10.32 0.70 -19.88
N LEU A 32 10.36 -0.61 -20.06
CA LEU A 32 10.21 -1.59 -19.00
C LEU A 32 11.39 -2.57 -19.02
N THR A 33 12.03 -2.76 -17.88
CA THR A 33 13.16 -3.68 -17.71
C THR A 33 12.97 -4.55 -16.46
N PRO A 34 13.47 -5.79 -16.44
CA PRO A 34 13.53 -6.57 -15.21
C PRO A 34 14.33 -5.82 -14.14
N THR A 35 13.88 -5.87 -12.89
CA THR A 35 14.57 -5.17 -11.80
C THR A 35 15.89 -5.86 -11.49
N THR A 36 16.98 -5.11 -11.48
CA THR A 36 18.30 -5.61 -11.05
C THR A 36 18.36 -5.69 -9.52
N THR A 37 17.75 -6.72 -8.93
CA THR A 37 17.52 -6.83 -7.48
C THR A 37 18.80 -6.84 -6.62
N HIS A 38 19.94 -7.22 -7.21
CA HIS A 38 21.26 -7.21 -6.55
C HIS A 38 21.89 -5.81 -6.49
N HIS A 39 21.61 -4.94 -7.46
CA HIS A 39 22.11 -3.57 -7.52
C HIS A 39 21.16 -2.68 -8.32
N LEU A 40 20.27 -1.97 -7.61
CA LEU A 40 19.18 -1.19 -8.19
C LEU A 40 19.69 -0.02 -9.04
N ALA A 41 20.86 0.53 -8.73
CA ALA A 41 21.46 1.62 -9.49
C ALA A 41 21.71 1.23 -10.96
N ASP A 42 22.21 0.01 -11.21
CA ASP A 42 22.53 -0.44 -12.56
C ASP A 42 21.28 -0.51 -13.42
N GLY A 43 20.22 -1.15 -12.90
CA GLY A 43 18.91 -1.22 -13.56
C GLY A 43 18.27 0.16 -13.74
N PHE A 44 18.42 1.05 -12.76
CA PHE A 44 17.93 2.43 -12.83
C PHE A 44 18.62 3.21 -13.95
N PHE A 45 19.96 3.27 -13.97
CA PHE A 45 20.70 4.02 -14.98
C PHE A 45 20.58 3.42 -16.38
N ALA A 46 20.52 2.08 -16.50
CA ALA A 46 20.24 1.43 -17.77
C ALA A 46 18.86 1.85 -18.33
N SER A 47 17.82 1.84 -17.48
CA SER A 47 16.46 2.25 -17.88
C SER A 47 16.40 3.74 -18.22
N LEU A 48 17.12 4.58 -17.47
CA LEU A 48 17.23 6.01 -17.70
C LEU A 48 17.91 6.33 -19.04
N ASN A 49 19.05 5.67 -19.34
CA ASN A 49 19.75 5.82 -20.60
C ASN A 49 18.88 5.38 -21.79
N GLN A 50 18.14 4.27 -21.63
CA GLN A 50 17.24 3.75 -22.65
C GLN A 50 16.04 4.68 -22.90
N VAL A 51 15.41 5.21 -21.85
CA VAL A 51 14.22 6.09 -22.01
C VAL A 51 14.59 7.45 -22.59
N LEU A 52 15.80 7.96 -22.31
CA LEU A 52 16.32 9.18 -22.90
C LEU A 52 17.00 8.98 -24.25
N ASN A 53 17.19 7.73 -24.68
CA ASN A 53 17.91 7.36 -25.91
C ASN A 53 19.32 7.97 -26.00
N VAL A 54 20.08 7.86 -24.90
CA VAL A 54 21.46 8.36 -24.78
C VAL A 54 22.38 7.28 -24.18
N ALA A 55 23.69 7.41 -24.40
CA ALA A 55 24.66 6.49 -23.81
C ALA A 55 24.86 6.71 -22.29
N ASP A 56 24.77 7.96 -21.84
CA ASP A 56 24.84 8.34 -20.43
C ASP A 56 23.94 9.57 -20.18
N ALA A 57 22.93 9.40 -19.35
CA ALA A 57 21.94 10.42 -18.99
C ALA A 57 22.40 11.37 -17.88
N ARG A 58 23.45 11.04 -17.11
CA ARG A 58 23.88 11.85 -15.97
C ARG A 58 24.22 13.30 -16.32
N PRO A 59 24.86 13.61 -17.46
CA PRO A 59 25.11 15.00 -17.84
C PRO A 59 23.82 15.82 -18.01
N LEU A 60 22.76 15.23 -18.55
CA LEU A 60 21.45 15.88 -18.75
C LEU A 60 20.74 16.18 -17.43
N LEU A 61 20.89 15.28 -16.44
CA LEU A 61 20.38 15.51 -15.09
C LEU A 61 21.16 16.65 -14.40
N LYS A 62 22.50 16.64 -14.52
CA LYS A 62 23.38 17.66 -13.91
C LYS A 62 23.20 19.05 -14.53
N SER A 63 22.94 19.15 -15.82
CA SER A 63 22.65 20.42 -16.49
C SER A 63 21.25 20.96 -16.18
N GLY A 64 20.36 20.12 -15.65
CA GLY A 64 18.95 20.46 -15.41
C GLY A 64 18.10 20.48 -16.68
N GLU A 65 18.63 20.00 -17.81
CA GLU A 65 17.86 19.85 -19.06
C GLU A 65 16.68 18.89 -18.89
N VAL A 66 16.85 17.89 -18.03
CA VAL A 66 15.82 16.90 -17.68
C VAL A 66 15.67 16.85 -16.17
N GLN A 67 14.42 16.96 -15.70
CA GLN A 67 14.09 16.73 -14.29
C GLN A 67 13.87 15.25 -14.02
N LEU A 68 14.34 14.76 -12.87
CA LEU A 68 14.13 13.38 -12.43
C LEU A 68 13.17 13.34 -11.25
N LYS A 69 12.20 12.43 -11.31
CA LYS A 69 11.45 11.96 -10.14
C LYS A 69 11.40 10.44 -10.14
N TYR A 70 11.63 9.81 -9.00
CA TYR A 70 11.56 8.36 -8.93
C TYR A 70 11.01 7.84 -7.62
N SER A 71 10.51 6.61 -7.69
CA SER A 71 9.97 5.85 -6.57
C SER A 71 10.57 4.46 -6.51
N SER A 72 10.48 3.83 -5.34
CA SER A 72 10.86 2.42 -5.18
C SER A 72 9.92 1.66 -4.26
N SER A 73 9.66 0.41 -4.64
CA SER A 73 9.01 -0.62 -3.82
C SER A 73 9.87 -1.90 -3.70
N ALA A 74 11.06 -1.94 -4.30
CA ALA A 74 11.91 -3.13 -4.43
C ALA A 74 12.47 -3.71 -3.10
N LYS A 75 12.28 -3.02 -1.97
CA LYS A 75 12.70 -3.49 -0.64
C LYS A 75 11.57 -4.14 0.17
N GLY A 76 10.38 -4.33 -0.41
CA GLY A 76 9.28 -5.10 0.22
C GLY A 76 8.39 -4.33 1.21
N GLY A 77 8.49 -3.00 1.21
CA GLY A 77 7.79 -2.14 2.17
C GLY A 77 8.43 -2.19 3.56
N LEU A 78 8.35 -1.10 4.30
CA LEU A 78 8.89 -1.01 5.66
C LEU A 78 7.93 -1.68 6.63
N ALA A 79 8.43 -2.61 7.45
CA ALA A 79 7.62 -3.34 8.41
C ALA A 79 7.33 -2.48 9.64
N VAL A 80 6.06 -2.19 9.90
CA VAL A 80 5.61 -1.43 11.07
C VAL A 80 4.92 -2.37 12.06
N ALA A 81 5.32 -2.31 13.33
CA ALA A 81 4.48 -2.75 14.43
C ALA A 81 3.64 -1.56 14.90
N ALA A 82 2.31 -1.67 14.84
CA ALA A 82 1.40 -0.61 15.29
C ALA A 82 0.93 -0.87 16.72
N MET A 83 1.00 0.13 17.59
CA MET A 83 0.52 0.03 18.97
C MET A 83 -0.49 1.13 19.26
N GLY A 84 -1.57 0.80 19.97
CA GLY A 84 -2.54 1.76 20.46
C GLY A 84 -3.11 1.37 21.82
N LEU A 85 -3.80 2.29 22.50
CA LEU A 85 -4.47 2.00 23.77
C LEU A 85 -5.71 1.13 23.58
N VAL A 86 -6.66 1.60 22.76
CA VAL A 86 -7.92 0.92 22.46
C VAL A 86 -7.84 0.31 21.05
N PRO A 87 -8.17 -1.00 20.89
CA PRO A 87 -8.10 -1.68 19.60
C PRO A 87 -8.89 -0.98 18.49
N SER A 88 -10.16 -0.68 18.74
CA SER A 88 -11.08 -0.13 17.72
C SER A 88 -10.89 1.35 17.42
N ILE A 89 -10.02 2.04 18.15
CA ILE A 89 -9.82 3.49 18.05
C ILE A 89 -8.35 3.78 17.76
N THR A 90 -7.52 3.95 18.79
CA THR A 90 -6.13 4.40 18.64
C THR A 90 -5.27 3.40 17.86
N LEU A 91 -5.50 2.09 18.01
CA LEU A 91 -4.74 1.11 17.24
C LEU A 91 -5.15 1.13 15.76
N GLU A 92 -6.44 1.24 15.46
CA GLU A 92 -6.89 1.42 14.07
C GLU A 92 -6.37 2.73 13.47
N SER A 93 -6.35 3.83 14.23
CA SER A 93 -5.72 5.09 13.79
C SER A 93 -4.23 4.91 13.47
N ALA A 94 -3.51 4.14 14.27
CA ALA A 94 -2.10 3.80 14.02
C ALA A 94 -1.93 3.02 12.71
N LYS A 95 -2.76 1.99 12.49
CA LYS A 95 -2.73 1.16 11.26
C LYS A 95 -3.04 2.01 10.02
N VAL A 96 -4.10 2.82 10.05
CA VAL A 96 -4.50 3.70 8.95
C VAL A 96 -3.38 4.72 8.62
N THR A 97 -2.72 5.26 9.65
CA THR A 97 -1.59 6.19 9.48
C THR A 97 -0.40 5.49 8.82
N ALA A 98 0.00 4.33 9.31
CA ALA A 98 1.12 3.59 8.73
C ALA A 98 0.85 3.16 7.29
N HIS A 99 -0.37 2.69 6.99
CA HIS A 99 -0.75 2.36 5.62
C HIS A 99 -0.74 3.57 4.69
N SER A 100 -1.21 4.73 5.13
CA SER A 100 -1.16 5.95 4.28
C SER A 100 0.26 6.52 4.13
N ALA A 101 1.23 6.13 4.96
CA ALA A 101 2.65 6.42 4.78
C ALA A 101 3.38 5.45 3.82
N GLY A 102 2.68 4.46 3.26
CA GLY A 102 3.29 3.46 2.38
C GLY A 102 3.87 2.23 3.11
N ALA A 103 3.71 2.14 4.43
CA ALA A 103 4.26 1.02 5.22
C ALA A 103 3.36 -0.23 5.21
N LYS A 104 3.96 -1.38 5.57
CA LYS A 104 3.31 -2.68 5.76
C LYS A 104 3.17 -2.95 7.26
N ILE A 105 1.96 -3.25 7.72
CA ILE A 105 1.76 -3.68 9.11
C ILE A 105 2.24 -5.13 9.25
N ALA A 106 3.24 -5.35 10.09
CA ALA A 106 3.78 -6.68 10.39
C ALA A 106 3.19 -7.25 11.68
N GLN A 107 3.00 -6.40 12.69
CA GLN A 107 2.51 -6.75 14.02
C GLN A 107 1.60 -5.63 14.54
N TYR A 108 0.74 -5.95 15.49
CA TYR A 108 -0.06 -4.93 16.17
C TYR A 108 -0.37 -5.31 17.62
N TYR A 109 -0.37 -4.30 18.48
CA TYR A 109 -0.55 -4.47 19.92
C TYR A 109 -1.55 -3.45 20.47
N SER A 110 -2.27 -3.85 21.51
CA SER A 110 -3.19 -2.96 22.20
C SER A 110 -3.05 -3.08 23.71
N TYR A 111 -3.51 -2.05 24.43
CA TYR A 111 -3.42 -2.00 25.89
C TYR A 111 -1.97 -2.09 26.38
N LYS A 112 -1.75 -2.79 27.49
CA LYS A 112 -0.45 -2.95 28.12
C LYS A 112 0.29 -4.13 27.50
N LEU A 113 1.51 -3.88 27.02
CA LEU A 113 2.41 -4.92 26.54
C LEU A 113 2.74 -5.88 27.68
N ASN A 114 2.52 -7.16 27.43
CA ASN A 114 2.92 -8.23 28.32
C ASN A 114 4.29 -8.79 27.88
N ARG A 115 4.84 -9.75 28.66
CA ARG A 115 6.16 -10.33 28.36
C ARG A 115 6.22 -11.09 27.04
N HIS A 116 5.11 -11.72 26.63
CA HIS A 116 5.02 -12.43 25.37
C HIS A 116 5.06 -11.45 24.19
N ASP A 117 4.34 -10.33 24.28
CA ASP A 117 4.35 -9.28 23.25
C ASP A 117 5.77 -8.73 23.04
N ILE A 118 6.51 -8.49 24.12
CA ILE A 118 7.92 -8.04 24.05
C ILE A 118 8.81 -9.12 23.42
N GLN A 119 8.63 -10.40 23.78
CA GLN A 119 9.39 -11.49 23.18
C GLN A 119 9.12 -11.64 21.69
N GLU A 120 7.87 -11.44 21.25
CA GLU A 120 7.50 -11.48 19.84
C GLU A 120 8.21 -10.35 19.08
N LEU A 121 8.13 -9.11 19.58
CA LEU A 121 8.85 -7.94 19.06
C LEU A 121 10.36 -8.20 18.98
N GLU A 122 10.97 -8.80 20.00
CA GLU A 122 12.40 -9.13 20.00
C GLU A 122 12.76 -10.25 19.01
N SER A 123 11.88 -11.23 18.82
CA SER A 123 12.11 -12.38 17.93
C SER A 123 11.96 -12.02 16.45
N SER A 124 11.13 -11.02 16.15
CA SER A 124 10.84 -10.55 14.80
C SER A 124 10.75 -9.02 14.82
N PRO A 125 11.89 -8.31 14.95
CA PRO A 125 11.89 -6.87 15.10
C PRO A 125 11.32 -6.19 13.86
N PRO A 126 10.32 -5.29 14.02
CA PRO A 126 9.85 -4.46 12.92
C PRO A 126 10.92 -3.43 12.55
N ASP A 127 10.76 -2.78 11.41
CA ASP A 127 11.58 -1.62 11.10
C ASP A 127 11.19 -0.40 11.95
N ILE A 128 9.89 -0.21 12.16
CA ILE A 128 9.31 0.86 12.97
C ILE A 128 8.35 0.27 14.01
N LEU A 129 8.44 0.74 15.24
CA LEU A 129 7.35 0.66 16.21
C LEU A 129 6.60 2.00 16.25
N LEU A 130 5.39 2.02 15.70
CA LEU A 130 4.50 3.19 15.78
C LEU A 130 3.74 3.13 17.11
N PHE A 131 4.26 3.87 18.08
CA PHE A 131 3.74 3.91 19.44
C PHE A 131 2.71 5.04 19.59
N THR A 132 1.43 4.66 19.59
CA THR A 132 0.29 5.57 19.79
C THR A 132 -0.49 5.19 21.05
N GLY A 133 -1.44 6.04 21.45
CA GLY A 133 -2.37 5.75 22.53
C GLY A 133 -2.66 6.98 23.38
N GLY A 134 -3.88 7.02 23.91
CA GLY A 134 -4.42 8.16 24.63
C GLY A 134 -4.74 9.35 23.72
N THR A 135 -5.81 10.07 24.04
CA THR A 135 -6.01 11.45 23.58
C THR A 135 -5.10 12.38 24.38
N ASP A 136 -4.92 13.60 23.92
CA ASP A 136 -4.21 14.62 24.71
C ASP A 136 -5.02 14.94 25.98
N GLY A 137 -4.36 14.94 27.14
CA GLY A 137 -5.02 15.02 28.47
C GLY A 137 -5.78 13.77 28.88
N GLY A 138 -5.59 12.66 28.16
CA GLY A 138 -6.26 11.39 28.38
C GLY A 138 -5.49 10.44 29.29
N GLU A 139 -5.59 9.14 28.99
CA GLU A 139 -4.95 8.07 29.74
C GLU A 139 -3.41 8.14 29.62
N GLU A 140 -2.71 8.02 30.75
CA GLU A 140 -1.25 8.14 30.84
C GLU A 140 -0.55 6.82 31.23
N SER A 141 -1.19 6.03 32.09
CA SER A 141 -0.56 4.93 32.82
C SER A 141 -0.17 3.77 31.91
N TYR A 142 -0.95 3.47 30.87
CA TYR A 142 -0.62 2.41 29.92
C TYR A 142 0.54 2.83 29.02
N GLY A 143 0.54 4.07 28.54
CA GLY A 143 1.63 4.64 27.76
C GLY A 143 2.97 4.56 28.51
N LEU A 144 2.99 5.03 29.76
CA LEU A 144 4.19 4.97 30.60
C LEU A 144 4.62 3.54 30.93
N ALA A 145 3.67 2.62 31.16
CA ALA A 145 3.99 1.22 31.42
C ALA A 145 4.61 0.53 30.20
N ASN A 146 4.08 0.79 29.00
CA ASN A 146 4.60 0.25 27.75
C ASN A 146 5.98 0.83 27.43
N ALA A 147 6.18 2.12 27.63
CA ALA A 147 7.48 2.76 27.45
C ALA A 147 8.57 2.12 28.32
N ARG A 148 8.26 1.82 29.59
CA ARG A 148 9.21 1.10 30.48
C ARG A 148 9.50 -0.32 29.98
N ALA A 149 8.48 -1.06 29.54
CA ALA A 149 8.66 -2.40 29.00
C ALA A 149 9.54 -2.39 27.73
N LEU A 150 9.35 -1.42 26.85
CA LEU A 150 10.16 -1.24 25.65
C LEU A 150 11.59 -0.79 25.99
N ALA A 151 11.76 0.11 26.95
CA ALA A 151 13.06 0.58 27.42
C ALA A 151 13.94 -0.56 27.94
N ASP A 152 13.35 -1.48 28.70
CA ASP A 152 14.00 -2.67 29.28
C ASP A 152 14.21 -3.79 28.26
N SER A 153 13.57 -3.72 27.09
CA SER A 153 13.68 -4.73 26.03
C SER A 153 14.96 -4.59 25.21
N LYS A 154 15.35 -5.67 24.55
CA LYS A 154 16.43 -5.71 23.55
C LYS A 154 15.96 -5.30 22.16
N LEU A 155 14.73 -4.83 22.01
CA LEU A 155 14.17 -4.40 20.73
C LEU A 155 15.06 -3.30 20.13
N ASP A 156 15.47 -3.53 18.88
CA ASP A 156 16.30 -2.62 18.09
C ASP A 156 15.55 -2.24 16.81
N CYS A 157 14.77 -1.16 16.91
CA CYS A 157 14.02 -0.59 15.80
C CYS A 157 13.82 0.91 16.01
N ALA A 158 13.41 1.63 14.96
CA ALA A 158 13.02 3.02 15.09
C ALA A 158 11.67 3.09 15.82
N ILE A 159 11.55 3.91 16.86
CA ILE A 159 10.33 4.12 17.61
C ILE A 159 9.78 5.50 17.26
N ILE A 160 8.55 5.55 16.76
CA ILE A 160 7.84 6.80 16.53
C ILE A 160 6.76 6.91 17.59
N TYR A 161 6.92 7.84 18.53
CA TYR A 161 5.88 8.16 19.51
C TYR A 161 4.97 9.25 18.97
N ALA A 162 3.68 8.92 18.86
CA ALA A 162 2.62 9.79 18.35
C ALA A 162 1.33 9.61 19.16
N GLY A 163 1.46 9.57 20.49
CA GLY A 163 0.37 9.42 21.46
C GLY A 163 0.19 10.64 22.35
N ASN A 164 -0.48 10.47 23.48
CA ASN A 164 -0.82 11.52 24.45
C ASN A 164 0.34 12.50 24.71
N ARG A 165 0.19 13.74 24.25
CA ARG A 165 1.21 14.80 24.40
C ARG A 165 1.63 15.02 25.87
N ASP A 166 0.74 14.82 26.81
CA ASP A 166 0.98 15.20 28.21
C ASP A 166 1.98 14.30 28.93
N ILE A 167 2.33 13.13 28.37
CA ILE A 167 3.40 12.25 28.88
C ILE A 167 4.65 12.23 27.97
N GLN A 168 4.70 13.10 26.96
CA GLN A 168 5.75 13.05 25.94
C GLN A 168 7.15 13.26 26.52
N ASP A 169 7.30 14.15 27.51
CA ASP A 169 8.59 14.43 28.18
C ASP A 169 9.09 13.20 28.96
N GLU A 170 8.19 12.49 29.64
CA GLU A 170 8.48 11.23 30.33
C GLU A 170 8.84 10.12 29.34
N ILE A 171 8.13 10.02 28.20
CA ILE A 171 8.44 9.07 27.14
C ILE A 171 9.85 9.32 26.59
N GLN A 172 10.21 10.58 26.31
CA GLN A 172 11.55 10.96 25.88
C GLN A 172 12.61 10.60 26.93
N THR A 173 12.29 10.77 28.21
CA THR A 173 13.19 10.39 29.30
C THR A 173 13.39 8.88 29.39
N ILE A 174 12.31 8.09 29.25
CA ILE A 174 12.32 6.62 29.39
C ILE A 174 12.95 5.93 28.18
N LEU A 175 12.69 6.44 26.97
CA LEU A 175 13.10 5.82 25.70
C LEU A 175 14.24 6.57 25.00
N GLY A 176 14.80 7.62 25.60
CA GLY A 176 15.81 8.47 24.96
C GLY A 176 17.13 7.77 24.59
N HIS A 177 17.38 6.56 25.12
CA HIS A 177 18.51 5.70 24.71
C HIS A 177 18.20 4.80 23.50
N LYS A 178 16.94 4.78 23.02
CA LYS A 178 16.51 4.10 21.79
C LYS A 178 16.47 5.10 20.62
N ASP A 179 16.33 4.60 19.40
CA ASP A 179 16.10 5.42 18.20
C ASP A 179 14.67 5.98 18.22
N LEU A 180 14.45 7.04 19.01
CA LEU A 180 13.14 7.62 19.26
C LEU A 180 12.94 8.91 18.46
N THR A 181 11.81 8.99 17.75
CA THR A 181 11.26 10.23 17.19
C THR A 181 9.90 10.50 17.82
N THR A 182 9.71 11.67 18.40
CA THR A 182 8.41 12.10 18.94
C THR A 182 7.75 13.11 18.00
N VAL A 183 6.47 12.92 17.72
CA VAL A 183 5.66 13.78 16.86
C VAL A 183 4.30 14.08 17.49
N ASP A 184 3.53 14.98 16.89
CA ASP A 184 2.16 15.26 17.31
C ASP A 184 1.31 13.98 17.37
N ASN A 185 0.38 13.94 18.33
CA ASN A 185 -0.55 12.83 18.52
C ASN A 185 -1.37 12.57 17.24
N ILE A 186 -1.51 11.29 16.86
CA ILE A 186 -2.34 10.89 15.71
C ILE A 186 -3.83 11.09 16.02
N LEU A 187 -4.22 10.97 17.30
CA LEU A 187 -5.60 11.13 17.73
C LEU A 187 -5.63 12.01 19.00
N PRO A 188 -5.35 13.32 18.88
CA PRO A 188 -5.33 14.25 20.00
C PRO A 188 -6.70 14.34 20.68
N ASP A 189 -7.77 14.27 19.88
CA ASP A 189 -9.14 14.05 20.33
C ASP A 189 -9.87 13.08 19.38
N LEU A 190 -11.00 12.52 19.81
CA LEU A 190 -11.71 11.46 19.08
C LEU A 190 -12.28 11.92 17.73
N ASP A 191 -12.55 13.22 17.56
CA ASP A 191 -13.22 13.78 16.40
C ASP A 191 -12.23 14.35 15.37
N HIS A 192 -10.99 14.67 15.77
CA HIS A 192 -9.98 15.28 14.91
C HIS A 192 -8.67 14.48 14.83
N PRO A 193 -8.62 13.40 14.01
CA PRO A 193 -7.37 12.70 13.74
C PRO A 193 -6.33 13.59 13.05
N ASN A 194 -5.06 13.51 13.49
CA ASN A 194 -3.91 14.24 12.94
C ASN A 194 -2.77 13.29 12.52
N PRO A 195 -2.91 12.55 11.40
CA PRO A 195 -1.91 11.56 10.99
C PRO A 195 -0.66 12.17 10.32
N PHE A 196 -0.63 13.48 10.07
CA PHE A 196 0.37 14.10 9.17
C PHE A 196 1.80 13.96 9.68
N ALA A 197 2.06 14.32 10.93
CA ALA A 197 3.40 14.30 11.51
C ALA A 197 3.95 12.85 11.62
N ALA A 198 3.11 11.92 12.05
CA ALA A 198 3.46 10.50 12.11
C ALA A 198 3.72 9.89 10.72
N ARG A 199 2.92 10.24 9.70
CA ARG A 199 3.19 9.80 8.32
C ARG A 199 4.54 10.30 7.81
N GLN A 200 4.85 11.57 8.04
CA GLN A 200 6.13 12.14 7.63
C GLN A 200 7.29 11.41 8.32
N ALA A 201 7.21 11.18 9.64
CA ALA A 201 8.24 10.45 10.36
C ALA A 201 8.43 9.01 9.86
N ILE A 202 7.33 8.31 9.51
CA ILE A 202 7.41 6.97 8.90
C ILE A 202 8.11 7.05 7.54
N CYS A 203 7.77 8.03 6.70
CA CYS A 203 8.45 8.26 5.42
C CYS A 203 9.93 8.59 5.61
N ASP A 204 10.31 9.42 6.57
CA ASP A 204 11.70 9.80 6.80
C ASP A 204 12.53 8.58 7.24
N VAL A 205 11.99 7.75 8.15
CA VAL A 205 12.62 6.49 8.54
C VAL A 205 12.71 5.54 7.34
N PHE A 206 11.64 5.43 6.54
CA PHE A 206 11.63 4.64 5.30
C PHE A 206 12.78 5.07 4.38
N LEU A 207 12.91 6.35 4.08
CA LEU A 207 13.95 6.89 3.22
C LEU A 207 15.35 6.59 3.78
N SER A 208 15.56 6.88 5.07
CA SER A 208 16.85 6.63 5.72
C SER A 208 17.27 5.15 5.67
N ARG A 209 16.32 4.22 5.75
CA ARG A 209 16.54 2.76 5.72
C ARG A 209 16.59 2.20 4.31
N ILE A 210 15.87 2.78 3.36
CA ILE A 210 15.83 2.34 1.96
C ILE A 210 17.08 2.80 1.22
N VAL A 211 17.48 4.07 1.37
CA VAL A 211 18.68 4.62 0.72
C VAL A 211 19.93 3.84 1.16
N LYS A 212 19.96 3.35 2.42
CA LYS A 212 21.00 2.45 2.91
C LYS A 212 20.83 1.05 2.28
N GLY A 213 21.48 0.83 1.15
CA GLY A 213 21.71 -0.49 0.55
C GLY A 213 21.07 -0.70 -0.82
N LYS A 214 21.54 -1.76 -1.51
CA LYS A 214 21.16 -2.13 -2.90
C LYS A 214 21.40 -1.04 -3.95
N GLY A 215 22.26 -0.05 -3.69
CA GLY A 215 22.67 0.96 -4.67
C GLY A 215 21.77 2.19 -4.79
N LEU A 216 20.75 2.35 -3.93
CA LEU A 216 19.94 3.58 -3.97
C LEU A 216 20.73 4.81 -3.53
N ASP A 217 21.68 4.65 -2.61
CA ASP A 217 22.68 5.65 -2.23
C ASP A 217 23.52 6.14 -3.41
N VAL A 218 23.84 5.24 -4.35
CA VAL A 218 24.54 5.61 -5.60
C VAL A 218 23.66 6.49 -6.48
N ILE A 219 22.37 6.17 -6.61
CA ILE A 219 21.42 7.00 -7.39
C ILE A 219 21.32 8.40 -6.77
N VAL A 220 21.14 8.48 -5.44
CA VAL A 220 21.08 9.77 -4.73
C VAL A 220 22.38 10.55 -4.93
N GLY A 221 23.53 9.91 -4.76
CA GLY A 221 24.84 10.55 -4.93
C GLY A 221 25.12 11.05 -6.35
N GLU A 222 24.64 10.35 -7.37
CA GLU A 222 24.86 10.73 -8.78
C GLU A 222 23.82 11.72 -9.33
N THR A 223 22.59 11.71 -8.81
CA THR A 223 21.47 12.51 -9.34
C THR A 223 21.02 13.65 -8.42
N GLY A 224 21.27 13.56 -7.12
CA GLY A 224 20.78 14.50 -6.10
C GLY A 224 19.28 14.38 -5.79
N GLU A 225 18.54 13.45 -6.41
CA GLU A 225 17.13 13.21 -6.11
C GLU A 225 17.01 12.06 -5.11
N GLU A 226 16.12 12.21 -4.12
CA GLU A 226 15.78 11.13 -3.18
C GLU A 226 14.58 10.32 -3.71
N PRO A 227 14.57 8.98 -3.46
CA PRO A 227 13.43 8.16 -3.85
C PRO A 227 12.19 8.54 -3.04
N MET A 228 11.00 8.19 -3.51
CA MET A 228 9.80 8.08 -2.66
C MET A 228 9.31 6.63 -2.58
N PRO A 229 8.57 6.23 -1.53
CA PRO A 229 7.82 4.98 -1.58
C PRO A 229 6.83 5.02 -2.75
N THR A 230 6.89 4.03 -3.66
CA THR A 230 5.88 3.92 -4.75
C THR A 230 4.45 3.95 -4.21
N PRO A 231 4.11 3.24 -3.11
CA PRO A 231 2.74 3.27 -2.62
C PRO A 231 2.29 4.64 -2.11
N TRP A 232 3.22 5.44 -1.60
CA TRP A 232 2.93 6.80 -1.16
C TRP A 232 2.69 7.73 -2.36
N THR A 233 3.50 7.64 -3.42
CA THR A 233 3.28 8.47 -4.61
C THR A 233 1.95 8.13 -5.28
N VAL A 234 1.59 6.85 -5.36
CA VAL A 234 0.29 6.41 -5.89
C VAL A 234 -0.88 6.88 -5.01
N TYR A 235 -0.73 6.87 -3.68
CA TYR A 235 -1.74 7.45 -2.77
C TYR A 235 -2.00 8.93 -3.07
N GLU A 236 -0.95 9.73 -3.23
CA GLU A 236 -1.08 11.15 -3.58
C GLU A 236 -1.64 11.36 -4.99
N LEU A 237 -1.33 10.48 -5.95
CA LEU A 237 -1.95 10.51 -7.27
C LEU A 237 -3.46 10.22 -7.20
N VAL A 238 -3.89 9.23 -6.40
CA VAL A 238 -5.32 8.92 -6.22
C VAL A 238 -6.07 10.13 -5.67
N LYS A 239 -5.47 10.83 -4.70
CA LYS A 239 -6.00 12.09 -4.19
C LYS A 239 -6.09 13.15 -5.29
N ALA A 240 -5.01 13.37 -6.04
CA ALA A 240 -4.98 14.34 -7.13
C ALA A 240 -6.04 14.07 -8.21
N ILE A 241 -6.23 12.80 -8.61
CA ILE A 241 -7.29 12.38 -9.55
C ILE A 241 -8.67 12.74 -8.99
N SER A 242 -8.92 12.41 -7.73
CA SER A 242 -10.21 12.67 -7.09
C SER A 242 -10.54 14.16 -6.92
N ASP A 243 -9.52 15.01 -6.80
CA ASP A 243 -9.70 16.46 -6.68
C ASP A 243 -9.77 17.16 -8.05
N TYR A 244 -9.29 16.51 -9.11
CA TYR A 244 -9.23 17.08 -10.46
C TYR A 244 -10.54 16.93 -11.24
N ASP A 245 -11.13 15.72 -11.27
CA ASP A 245 -12.33 15.44 -12.07
C ASP A 245 -13.46 14.84 -11.21
N SER A 246 -14.61 15.51 -11.19
CA SER A 246 -15.82 15.06 -10.51
C SER A 246 -16.28 13.65 -10.91
N ALA A 247 -16.08 13.23 -12.17
CA ALA A 247 -16.40 11.89 -12.64
C ALA A 247 -15.47 10.82 -12.01
N TRP A 248 -14.31 11.24 -11.52
CA TRP A 248 -13.32 10.43 -10.82
C TRP A 248 -13.21 10.80 -9.34
N LYS A 249 -14.21 11.49 -8.77
CA LYS A 249 -14.25 11.81 -7.34
C LYS A 249 -14.23 10.55 -6.49
N GLU A 250 -14.97 9.52 -6.92
CA GLU A 250 -15.05 8.24 -6.25
C GLU A 250 -14.61 7.10 -7.17
N PHE A 251 -13.55 6.40 -6.77
CA PHE A 251 -13.03 5.24 -7.49
C PHE A 251 -12.16 4.38 -6.58
N MET A 252 -11.95 3.14 -6.99
CA MET A 252 -11.03 2.19 -6.38
C MET A 252 -9.88 1.92 -7.34
N LEU A 253 -8.66 1.77 -6.84
CA LEU A 253 -7.48 1.39 -7.62
C LEU A 253 -6.81 0.20 -6.94
N ILE A 254 -6.52 -0.85 -7.71
CA ILE A 254 -5.82 -2.05 -7.27
C ILE A 254 -4.50 -2.10 -8.02
N ASP A 255 -3.38 -1.98 -7.31
CA ASP A 255 -2.03 -2.07 -7.85
C ASP A 255 -1.41 -3.40 -7.41
N MET A 256 -1.41 -4.36 -8.34
CA MET A 256 -0.97 -5.73 -8.05
C MET A 256 0.49 -5.95 -8.46
N GLY A 257 1.33 -6.27 -7.48
CA GLY A 257 2.76 -6.51 -7.64
C GLY A 257 3.16 -7.98 -7.49
N GLY A 258 4.47 -8.23 -7.57
CA GLY A 258 5.04 -9.54 -7.31
C GLY A 258 5.04 -9.94 -5.83
N ALA A 259 5.09 -8.97 -4.93
CA ALA A 259 5.19 -9.20 -3.48
C ALA A 259 3.95 -8.74 -2.70
N THR A 260 3.30 -7.68 -3.16
CA THR A 260 2.18 -7.06 -2.46
C THR A 260 1.05 -6.75 -3.44
N THR A 261 -0.16 -6.62 -2.89
CA THR A 261 -1.30 -6.04 -3.59
C THR A 261 -1.74 -4.84 -2.78
N ASP A 262 -1.59 -3.66 -3.39
CA ASP A 262 -1.94 -2.39 -2.79
C ASP A 262 -3.32 -1.98 -3.29
N VAL A 263 -4.22 -1.67 -2.36
CA VAL A 263 -5.58 -1.25 -2.69
C VAL A 263 -5.82 0.15 -2.18
N TYR A 264 -6.28 1.02 -3.08
CA TYR A 264 -6.60 2.41 -2.82
C TYR A 264 -8.07 2.66 -3.09
N SER A 265 -8.67 3.58 -2.35
CA SER A 265 -9.98 4.12 -2.71
C SER A 265 -10.10 5.58 -2.33
N ALA A 266 -10.69 6.37 -3.23
CA ALA A 266 -11.28 7.66 -2.94
C ALA A 266 -12.79 7.45 -2.87
N SER A 267 -13.41 7.69 -1.72
CA SER A 267 -14.85 7.50 -1.52
C SER A 267 -15.29 8.23 -0.26
N ALA A 268 -16.46 8.88 -0.31
CA ALA A 268 -17.10 9.39 0.89
C ALA A 268 -17.75 8.23 1.66
N ASN A 269 -17.36 8.03 2.91
CA ASN A 269 -17.98 7.00 3.77
C ASN A 269 -19.33 7.50 4.30
N THR A 270 -20.34 7.55 3.42
CA THR A 270 -21.68 8.06 3.74
C THR A 270 -22.51 6.94 4.36
N LEU A 271 -22.95 7.13 5.61
CA LEU A 271 -23.78 6.17 6.32
C LEU A 271 -25.27 6.38 5.97
N SER A 272 -26.00 5.29 5.74
CA SER A 272 -27.47 5.36 5.71
C SER A 272 -28.04 5.67 7.11
N PRO A 273 -29.25 6.28 7.22
CA PRO A 273 -29.84 6.67 8.49
C PRO A 273 -29.91 5.55 9.55
N ASP A 274 -30.17 4.31 9.12
CA ASP A 274 -30.27 3.13 10.00
C ASP A 274 -28.91 2.43 10.22
N THR A 275 -27.80 3.11 9.93
CA THR A 275 -26.45 2.55 10.04
C THR A 275 -25.59 3.32 11.02
N VAL A 276 -25.02 2.58 11.96
CA VAL A 276 -24.06 3.08 12.94
C VAL A 276 -22.67 2.61 12.55
N LEU A 277 -21.73 3.54 12.40
CA LEU A 277 -20.32 3.21 12.19
C LEU A 277 -19.70 2.74 13.52
N HIS A 278 -19.02 1.61 13.48
CA HIS A 278 -18.22 1.07 14.57
C HIS A 278 -16.74 1.13 14.20
N GLY A 279 -15.97 1.84 15.02
CA GLY A 279 -14.54 2.08 14.82
C GLY A 279 -14.25 3.53 14.47
N VAL A 280 -13.05 3.77 13.92
CA VAL A 280 -12.61 5.11 13.51
C VAL A 280 -13.29 5.59 12.23
N PRO A 281 -13.55 6.90 12.08
CA PRO A 281 -13.93 7.47 10.80
C PRO A 281 -12.90 7.12 9.72
N GLU A 282 -13.39 6.64 8.58
CA GLU A 282 -12.55 6.36 7.43
C GLU A 282 -12.14 7.68 6.76
N PRO A 283 -10.85 7.88 6.39
CA PRO A 283 -10.42 9.07 5.64
C PRO A 283 -11.15 9.15 4.29
N PHE A 284 -11.01 10.22 3.51
CA PHE A 284 -11.56 10.24 2.14
C PHE A 284 -10.75 9.37 1.17
N VAL A 285 -9.41 9.44 1.24
CA VAL A 285 -8.51 8.54 0.53
C VAL A 285 -7.93 7.51 1.49
N LYS A 286 -8.14 6.23 1.20
CA LYS A 286 -7.65 5.09 1.98
C LYS A 286 -6.69 4.27 1.14
N ARG A 287 -5.66 3.71 1.79
CA ARG A 287 -4.83 2.63 1.25
C ARG A 287 -4.81 1.47 2.25
N THR A 288 -4.82 0.25 1.74
CA THR A 288 -4.32 -0.94 2.46
C THR A 288 -3.25 -1.62 1.63
N VAL A 289 -2.37 -2.38 2.29
CA VAL A 289 -1.35 -3.17 1.62
C VAL A 289 -1.38 -4.60 2.14
N GLU A 290 -1.63 -5.51 1.22
CA GLU A 290 -1.67 -6.93 1.50
C GLU A 290 -0.29 -7.51 1.19
N GLY A 291 0.56 -7.50 2.22
CA GLY A 291 1.95 -7.92 2.10
C GLY A 291 2.15 -9.44 2.01
N ASP A 292 1.06 -10.20 2.11
CA ASP A 292 0.93 -11.64 1.91
C ASP A 292 0.27 -11.99 0.56
N LEU A 293 -0.23 -10.99 -0.18
CA LEU A 293 -0.91 -11.18 -1.46
C LEU A 293 -0.08 -10.65 -2.63
N GLY A 294 0.70 -11.52 -3.27
CA GLY A 294 1.55 -11.12 -4.39
C GLY A 294 1.78 -12.25 -5.39
N MET A 295 1.92 -11.88 -6.66
CA MET A 295 1.93 -12.83 -7.78
C MET A 295 3.20 -13.69 -7.90
N ARG A 296 4.27 -13.37 -7.16
CA ARG A 296 5.59 -13.99 -7.30
C ARG A 296 6.19 -14.30 -5.93
N VAL A 297 6.80 -13.29 -5.29
CA VAL A 297 7.51 -13.40 -4.01
C VAL A 297 6.61 -13.98 -2.91
N SER A 298 5.33 -13.60 -2.91
CA SER A 298 4.35 -14.03 -1.91
C SER A 298 3.42 -15.13 -2.42
N ALA A 299 3.69 -15.73 -3.58
CA ALA A 299 2.74 -16.64 -4.25
C ALA A 299 2.34 -17.85 -3.38
N VAL A 300 3.30 -18.44 -2.66
CA VAL A 300 3.01 -19.56 -1.73
C VAL A 300 2.12 -19.08 -0.56
N VAL A 301 2.41 -17.91 0.00
CA VAL A 301 1.63 -17.33 1.11
C VAL A 301 0.19 -17.03 0.68
N VAL A 302 -0.02 -16.59 -0.57
CA VAL A 302 -1.37 -16.46 -1.14
C VAL A 302 -2.09 -17.79 -1.11
N GLY A 303 -1.46 -18.86 -1.60
CA GLY A 303 -2.04 -20.20 -1.62
C GLY A 303 -2.42 -20.70 -0.21
N GLU A 304 -1.57 -20.45 0.78
CA GLU A 304 -1.82 -20.81 2.18
C GLU A 304 -2.97 -19.98 2.78
N SER A 305 -2.95 -18.67 2.57
CA SER A 305 -3.97 -17.74 3.10
C SER A 305 -5.35 -17.93 2.47
N THR A 306 -5.39 -18.51 1.28
CA THR A 306 -6.63 -18.75 0.51
C THR A 306 -6.93 -20.24 0.35
N GLN A 307 -6.32 -21.09 1.18
CA GLN A 307 -6.36 -22.55 1.04
C GLN A 307 -7.79 -23.10 0.95
N GLU A 308 -8.73 -22.58 1.74
CA GLU A 308 -10.13 -23.02 1.73
C GLU A 308 -10.79 -22.73 0.37
N MET A 309 -10.49 -21.58 -0.24
CA MET A 309 -10.98 -21.25 -1.58
C MET A 309 -10.38 -22.16 -2.65
N VAL A 310 -9.07 -22.41 -2.56
CA VAL A 310 -8.34 -23.29 -3.49
C VAL A 310 -8.91 -24.71 -3.44
N LYS A 311 -9.20 -25.23 -2.25
CA LYS A 311 -9.86 -26.54 -2.07
C LYS A 311 -11.23 -26.60 -2.73
N VAL A 312 -12.03 -25.53 -2.61
CA VAL A 312 -13.36 -25.46 -3.27
C VAL A 312 -13.21 -25.46 -4.79
N ILE A 313 -12.29 -24.65 -5.33
CA ILE A 313 -12.05 -24.53 -6.78
C ILE A 313 -11.58 -25.86 -7.37
N PHE A 314 -10.69 -26.58 -6.67
CA PHE A 314 -10.13 -27.86 -7.13
C PHE A 314 -10.79 -29.09 -6.51
N ALA A 315 -11.97 -28.98 -5.91
CA ALA A 315 -12.62 -30.07 -5.17
C ALA A 315 -12.75 -31.39 -5.97
N GLN A 316 -12.91 -31.30 -7.29
CA GLN A 316 -13.02 -32.44 -8.20
C GLN A 316 -11.72 -32.77 -8.96
N GLN A 317 -10.62 -32.06 -8.69
CA GLN A 317 -9.36 -32.12 -9.43
C GLN A 317 -8.14 -32.03 -8.48
N PRO A 318 -7.95 -32.98 -7.54
CA PRO A 318 -6.89 -32.92 -6.54
C PRO A 318 -5.47 -32.90 -7.14
N GLN A 319 -5.28 -33.51 -8.30
CA GLN A 319 -4.00 -33.45 -9.03
C GLN A 319 -3.66 -32.03 -9.49
N ARG A 320 -4.68 -31.22 -9.84
CA ARG A 320 -4.49 -29.82 -10.22
C ARG A 320 -4.26 -28.91 -9.03
N GLU A 321 -4.86 -29.22 -7.88
CA GLU A 321 -4.50 -28.55 -6.63
C GLU A 321 -3.00 -28.74 -6.32
N GLU A 322 -2.49 -29.97 -6.39
CA GLU A 322 -1.08 -30.24 -6.15
C GLU A 322 -0.18 -29.54 -7.18
N ALA A 323 -0.58 -29.54 -8.46
CA ALA A 323 0.12 -28.84 -9.53
C ALA A 323 0.13 -27.32 -9.31
N PHE A 324 -0.98 -26.73 -8.83
CA PHE A 324 -1.07 -25.32 -8.47
C PHE A 324 -0.04 -24.98 -7.37
N TYR A 325 -0.01 -25.71 -6.25
CA TYR A 325 0.98 -25.46 -5.19
C TYR A 325 2.43 -25.70 -5.65
N ARG A 326 2.66 -26.65 -6.58
CA ARG A 326 3.98 -26.83 -7.21
C ARG A 326 4.37 -25.61 -8.05
N TYR A 327 3.43 -25.06 -8.81
CA TYR A 327 3.62 -23.83 -9.58
C TYR A 327 3.90 -22.63 -8.68
N LEU A 328 3.17 -22.45 -7.57
CA LEU A 328 3.44 -21.38 -6.60
C LEU A 328 4.87 -21.44 -6.04
N ARG A 329 5.34 -22.64 -5.67
CA ARG A 329 6.74 -22.84 -5.21
C ARG A 329 7.75 -22.53 -6.31
N HIS A 330 7.43 -22.83 -7.56
CA HIS A 330 8.27 -22.49 -8.71
C HIS A 330 8.38 -20.97 -8.88
N LEU A 331 7.27 -20.22 -8.81
CA LEU A 331 7.25 -18.77 -8.90
C LEU A 331 8.07 -18.08 -7.79
N VAL A 332 8.02 -18.59 -6.56
CA VAL A 332 8.85 -18.07 -5.45
C VAL A 332 10.34 -18.31 -5.73
N GLY A 333 10.69 -19.49 -6.25
CA GLY A 333 12.08 -19.83 -6.59
C GLY A 333 12.61 -19.10 -7.83
N GLN A 334 11.73 -18.71 -8.75
CA GLN A 334 12.05 -17.99 -10.00
C GLN A 334 11.04 -16.86 -10.26
N PRO A 335 11.15 -15.71 -9.58
CA PRO A 335 10.17 -14.61 -9.69
C PRO A 335 10.00 -14.03 -11.09
N ASP A 336 11.03 -14.16 -11.94
CA ASP A 336 11.04 -13.66 -13.32
C ASP A 336 10.39 -14.65 -14.30
N TYR A 337 9.98 -15.83 -13.82
CA TYR A 337 9.30 -16.84 -14.64
C TYR A 337 7.92 -16.33 -15.12
N LEU A 338 7.64 -16.59 -16.39
CA LEU A 338 6.36 -16.30 -17.03
C LEU A 338 5.68 -17.60 -17.45
N PRO A 339 4.36 -17.71 -17.30
CA PRO A 339 3.63 -18.93 -17.63
C PRO A 339 3.74 -19.25 -19.13
N LEU A 340 4.12 -20.49 -19.44
CA LEU A 340 4.31 -20.97 -20.81
C LEU A 340 3.15 -21.83 -21.27
N SER A 341 2.64 -22.71 -20.41
CA SER A 341 1.53 -23.61 -20.73
C SER A 341 0.17 -22.98 -20.44
N GLU A 342 -0.90 -23.49 -21.08
CA GLU A 342 -2.27 -23.04 -20.79
C GLU A 342 -2.68 -23.31 -19.33
N GLU A 343 -2.15 -24.38 -18.74
CA GLU A 343 -2.38 -24.69 -17.33
C GLU A 343 -1.68 -23.68 -16.40
N GLU A 344 -0.44 -23.29 -16.70
CA GLU A 344 0.26 -22.25 -15.94
C GLU A 344 -0.42 -20.88 -16.10
N LYS A 345 -0.91 -20.53 -17.30
CA LYS A 345 -1.68 -19.29 -17.51
C LYS A 345 -2.97 -19.29 -16.71
N TYR A 346 -3.64 -20.44 -16.61
CA TYR A 346 -4.81 -20.61 -15.76
C TYR A 346 -4.44 -20.44 -14.27
N PHE A 347 -3.34 -21.03 -13.81
CA PHE A 347 -2.86 -20.86 -12.44
C PHE A 347 -2.46 -19.41 -12.13
N ASP A 348 -1.80 -18.70 -13.06
CA ASP A 348 -1.48 -17.27 -12.91
C ASP A 348 -2.78 -16.44 -12.81
N THR A 349 -3.79 -16.75 -13.63
CA THR A 349 -5.10 -16.06 -13.58
C THR A 349 -5.84 -16.32 -12.27
N LEU A 350 -5.80 -17.56 -11.78
CA LEU A 350 -6.36 -17.93 -10.48
C LEU A 350 -5.65 -17.21 -9.34
N LEU A 351 -4.32 -17.21 -9.35
CA LEU A 351 -3.51 -16.51 -8.34
C LEU A 351 -3.80 -15.00 -8.31
N ALA A 352 -3.91 -14.37 -9.48
CA ALA A 352 -4.30 -12.96 -9.60
C ALA A 352 -5.69 -12.70 -9.04
N GLY A 353 -6.64 -13.59 -9.35
CA GLY A 353 -7.98 -13.58 -8.80
C GLY A 353 -8.02 -13.60 -7.27
N LEU A 354 -7.29 -14.53 -6.67
CA LEU A 354 -7.16 -14.67 -5.22
C LEU A 354 -6.57 -13.41 -4.58
N CYS A 355 -5.52 -12.84 -5.18
CA CYS A 355 -4.91 -11.59 -4.71
C CYS A 355 -5.92 -10.43 -4.76
N VAL A 356 -6.61 -10.24 -5.89
CA VAL A 356 -7.60 -9.17 -6.06
C VAL A 356 -8.77 -9.31 -5.11
N GLY A 357 -9.37 -10.50 -5.03
CA GLY A 357 -10.55 -10.75 -4.21
C GLY A 357 -10.29 -10.53 -2.72
N TYR A 358 -9.24 -11.16 -2.18
CA TYR A 358 -8.89 -11.04 -0.76
C TYR A 358 -8.40 -9.63 -0.41
N ALA A 359 -7.60 -8.99 -1.28
CA ALA A 359 -7.14 -7.64 -1.01
C ALA A 359 -8.27 -6.61 -1.02
N ALA A 360 -9.19 -6.74 -1.97
CA ALA A 360 -10.37 -5.92 -2.03
C ALA A 360 -11.25 -6.13 -0.79
N GLU A 361 -11.48 -7.39 -0.39
CA GLU A 361 -12.27 -7.69 0.80
C GLU A 361 -11.67 -7.07 2.08
N ARG A 362 -10.37 -7.23 2.30
CA ARG A 362 -9.69 -6.66 3.48
C ARG A 362 -9.64 -5.13 3.44
N HIS A 363 -9.66 -4.53 2.25
CA HIS A 363 -9.74 -3.08 2.09
C HIS A 363 -11.14 -2.53 2.41
N ALA A 364 -12.17 -3.26 1.98
CA ALA A 364 -13.57 -2.92 2.17
C ALA A 364 -14.01 -3.11 3.63
N GLY A 365 -15.04 -2.36 4.01
CA GLY A 365 -15.75 -2.55 5.25
C GLY A 365 -16.71 -3.73 5.21
N THR A 366 -17.27 -4.04 6.36
CA THR A 366 -18.33 -5.05 6.51
C THR A 366 -19.56 -4.46 7.19
N LYS A 367 -20.71 -5.08 6.98
CA LYS A 367 -21.99 -4.67 7.55
C LYS A 367 -22.68 -5.87 8.19
N LYS A 368 -23.19 -5.70 9.41
CA LYS A 368 -23.95 -6.72 10.14
C LYS A 368 -25.17 -6.10 10.78
N GLN A 369 -26.33 -6.70 10.57
CA GLN A 369 -27.55 -6.28 11.25
C GLN A 369 -27.51 -6.74 12.72
N VAL A 370 -27.84 -5.82 13.63
CA VAL A 370 -27.94 -6.08 15.07
C VAL A 370 -29.29 -5.63 15.59
N CYS A 371 -29.86 -6.42 16.50
CA CYS A 371 -31.13 -6.08 17.13
C CYS A 371 -30.87 -5.24 18.39
N THR A 372 -31.52 -4.08 18.47
CA THR A 372 -31.45 -3.16 19.60
C THR A 372 -32.82 -2.97 20.23
N CYS A 373 -32.90 -2.30 21.38
CA CYS A 373 -34.16 -1.99 22.04
C CYS A 373 -35.11 -1.12 21.18
N VAL A 374 -34.60 -0.45 20.14
CA VAL A 374 -35.37 0.42 19.23
C VAL A 374 -35.60 -0.20 17.84
N GLY A 375 -35.16 -1.44 17.63
CA GLY A 375 -35.31 -2.16 16.35
C GLY A 375 -33.98 -2.66 15.79
N ASN A 376 -34.03 -3.13 14.55
CA ASN A 376 -32.83 -3.58 13.84
C ASN A 376 -32.07 -2.35 13.33
N VAL A 377 -30.78 -2.28 13.67
CA VAL A 377 -29.85 -1.30 13.11
C VAL A 377 -28.74 -2.04 12.41
N ASP A 378 -28.17 -1.43 11.38
CA ASP A 378 -26.98 -1.97 10.76
C ASP A 378 -25.73 -1.43 11.45
N LEU A 379 -24.84 -2.33 11.84
CA LEU A 379 -23.52 -2.01 12.31
C LEU A 379 -22.55 -2.12 11.13
N GLN A 380 -21.99 -0.98 10.71
CA GLN A 380 -20.94 -0.93 9.69
C GLN A 380 -19.58 -0.84 10.36
N MET A 381 -18.62 -1.63 9.89
CA MET A 381 -17.21 -1.51 10.26
C MET A 381 -16.40 -1.18 9.01
N GLY A 382 -15.58 -0.14 9.09
CA GLY A 382 -14.77 0.32 7.98
C GLY A 382 -15.58 0.99 6.85
N ARG A 383 -15.00 1.00 5.65
CA ARG A 383 -15.49 1.78 4.51
C ARG A 383 -16.53 1.05 3.66
N ASP A 384 -17.61 1.76 3.33
CA ASP A 384 -18.54 1.29 2.30
C ASP A 384 -18.04 1.66 0.88
N LEU A 385 -17.80 0.65 0.03
CA LEU A 385 -17.43 0.84 -1.38
C LEU A 385 -18.55 0.42 -2.34
N THR A 386 -19.74 0.07 -1.83
CA THR A 386 -20.87 -0.37 -2.65
C THR A 386 -21.38 0.72 -3.60
N THR A 387 -21.10 1.98 -3.31
CA THR A 387 -21.43 3.15 -4.15
C THR A 387 -20.39 3.42 -5.24
N VAL A 388 -19.16 2.90 -5.11
CA VAL A 388 -18.09 3.12 -6.09
C VAL A 388 -18.48 2.50 -7.43
N ARG A 389 -18.31 3.29 -8.50
CA ARG A 389 -18.68 2.91 -9.88
C ARG A 389 -17.50 2.75 -10.82
N LYS A 390 -16.27 3.05 -10.38
CA LYS A 390 -15.06 2.90 -11.19
C LYS A 390 -14.01 2.11 -10.40
N VAL A 391 -13.47 1.08 -11.04
CA VAL A 391 -12.36 0.29 -10.51
C VAL A 391 -11.22 0.36 -11.52
N VAL A 392 -10.02 0.63 -11.05
CA VAL A 392 -8.80 0.73 -11.86
C VAL A 392 -7.87 -0.41 -11.50
N GLY A 393 -7.44 -1.18 -12.49
CA GLY A 393 -6.40 -2.19 -12.36
C GLY A 393 -5.06 -1.67 -12.85
N SER A 394 -4.08 -1.67 -11.95
CA SER A 394 -2.69 -1.28 -12.17
C SER A 394 -1.74 -2.40 -11.76
N GLY A 395 -0.47 -2.24 -12.11
CA GLY A 395 0.59 -3.18 -11.76
C GLY A 395 0.83 -4.20 -12.86
N GLY A 396 1.95 -4.93 -12.76
CA GLY A 396 2.53 -5.63 -13.90
C GLY A 396 1.59 -6.60 -14.62
N TRP A 397 0.76 -7.33 -13.86
CA TRP A 397 -0.16 -8.33 -14.42
C TRP A 397 -1.53 -7.74 -14.82
N LEU A 398 -2.17 -6.96 -13.94
CA LEU A 398 -3.50 -6.37 -14.23
C LEU A 398 -3.47 -5.42 -15.43
N SER A 399 -2.38 -4.65 -15.60
CA SER A 399 -2.14 -3.82 -16.79
C SER A 399 -2.20 -4.62 -18.10
N ARG A 400 -1.77 -5.88 -18.10
CA ARG A 400 -1.64 -6.72 -19.30
C ARG A 400 -2.81 -7.69 -19.50
N ALA A 401 -3.55 -8.00 -18.44
CA ALA A 401 -4.58 -9.03 -18.45
C ALA A 401 -5.93 -8.51 -18.99
N SER A 402 -6.05 -8.36 -20.31
CA SER A 402 -7.25 -7.84 -20.97
C SER A 402 -8.47 -8.76 -20.91
N GLN A 403 -8.31 -9.99 -20.47
CA GLN A 403 -9.37 -11.00 -20.35
C GLN A 403 -9.70 -11.34 -18.89
N PHE A 404 -9.07 -10.64 -17.92
CA PHE A 404 -9.32 -10.90 -16.51
C PHE A 404 -10.70 -10.40 -16.12
N ASP A 405 -11.52 -11.32 -15.58
CA ASP A 405 -12.86 -11.02 -15.09
C ASP A 405 -12.79 -10.52 -13.64
N ILE A 406 -12.48 -9.24 -13.47
CA ILE A 406 -12.46 -8.60 -12.16
C ILE A 406 -13.86 -8.55 -11.51
N HIS A 407 -14.94 -8.56 -12.31
CA HIS A 407 -16.30 -8.47 -11.79
C HIS A 407 -16.66 -9.71 -10.99
N ASN A 408 -16.22 -10.88 -11.45
CA ASN A 408 -16.36 -12.12 -10.69
C ASN A 408 -15.52 -12.10 -9.41
N TRP A 409 -14.26 -11.64 -9.48
CA TRP A 409 -13.36 -11.64 -8.32
C TRP A 409 -13.66 -10.59 -7.25
N LEU A 410 -14.36 -9.49 -7.58
CA LEU A 410 -14.88 -8.56 -6.57
C LEU A 410 -16.24 -9.01 -5.97
N LYS A 411 -16.83 -10.08 -6.50
CA LYS A 411 -18.12 -10.66 -6.04
C LYS A 411 -18.02 -12.13 -5.68
N TYR A 412 -16.82 -12.65 -5.48
CA TYR A 412 -16.59 -14.07 -5.28
C TYR A 412 -17.31 -14.61 -4.03
N ARG A 413 -17.58 -13.76 -3.04
CA ARG A 413 -18.46 -14.04 -1.91
C ARG A 413 -19.17 -12.77 -1.43
N GLU A 414 -20.37 -12.92 -0.90
CA GLU A 414 -21.16 -11.82 -0.32
C GLU A 414 -20.87 -11.61 1.18
N LEU A 415 -20.52 -12.69 1.88
CA LEU A 415 -20.29 -12.70 3.32
C LEU A 415 -18.84 -13.07 3.61
N ASP A 416 -18.27 -12.44 4.64
CA ASP A 416 -17.01 -12.86 5.24
C ASP A 416 -17.17 -14.17 6.04
N ASP A 417 -16.07 -14.70 6.55
CA ASP A 417 -16.06 -15.95 7.34
C ASP A 417 -16.84 -15.84 8.67
N GLN A 418 -17.21 -14.63 9.09
CA GLN A 418 -18.01 -14.35 10.28
C GLN A 418 -19.49 -14.07 9.95
N GLY A 419 -19.90 -14.24 8.68
CA GLY A 419 -21.26 -14.02 8.22
C GLY A 419 -21.65 -12.53 8.11
N LYS A 420 -20.67 -11.62 8.02
CA LYS A 420 -20.91 -10.18 7.80
C LYS A 420 -20.87 -9.88 6.32
N ARG A 421 -21.74 -8.99 5.86
CA ARG A 421 -21.80 -8.58 4.46
C ARG A 421 -20.57 -7.74 4.10
N ILE A 422 -19.87 -8.10 3.04
CA ILE A 422 -18.72 -7.36 2.52
C ILE A 422 -19.23 -6.18 1.68
N LEU A 423 -18.67 -4.99 1.88
CA LEU A 423 -19.12 -3.75 1.25
C LEU A 423 -18.30 -3.37 0.01
N LEU A 424 -18.17 -4.30 -0.94
CA LEU A 424 -17.44 -4.09 -2.20
C LEU A 424 -18.30 -3.47 -3.31
N PRO A 425 -17.68 -2.89 -4.36
CA PRO A 425 -18.40 -2.37 -5.52
C PRO A 425 -19.25 -3.44 -6.21
N ASN A 426 -20.57 -3.19 -6.30
CA ASN A 426 -21.51 -4.15 -6.90
C ASN A 426 -21.77 -3.92 -8.39
N GLN A 427 -21.62 -2.69 -8.87
CA GLN A 427 -21.80 -2.32 -10.28
C GLN A 427 -20.75 -1.26 -10.59
N PHE A 428 -19.84 -1.56 -11.51
CA PHE A 428 -18.73 -0.67 -11.81
C PHE A 428 -18.23 -0.88 -13.23
N GLU A 429 -17.57 0.14 -13.75
CA GLU A 429 -16.74 0.10 -14.96
C GLU A 429 -15.31 -0.26 -14.55
N TYR A 430 -14.69 -1.21 -15.26
CA TYR A 430 -13.30 -1.57 -15.02
C TYR A 430 -12.38 -0.89 -16.03
N TYR A 431 -11.41 -0.15 -15.50
CA TYR A 431 -10.39 0.53 -16.28
C TYR A 431 -9.04 -0.15 -16.04
N ARG A 432 -8.25 -0.31 -17.09
CA ARG A 432 -6.88 -0.81 -16.98
C ARG A 432 -5.87 0.27 -17.27
N ASP A 433 -4.82 0.31 -16.46
CA ASP A 433 -3.58 0.99 -16.80
C ASP A 433 -2.79 0.14 -17.81
N SER A 434 -3.27 0.06 -19.06
CA SER A 434 -2.73 -0.86 -20.07
C SER A 434 -1.23 -0.69 -20.35
N ASN A 435 -0.72 0.52 -20.13
CA ASN A 435 0.68 0.87 -20.37
C ASN A 435 1.53 0.88 -19.09
N GLY A 436 0.94 0.65 -17.91
CA GLY A 436 1.67 0.65 -16.64
C GLY A 436 2.21 2.03 -16.23
N LEU A 437 1.51 3.10 -16.62
CA LEU A 437 1.94 4.49 -16.44
C LEU A 437 1.56 5.09 -15.10
N LEU A 438 0.61 4.53 -14.33
CA LEU A 438 0.13 5.17 -13.11
C LEU A 438 1.24 5.38 -12.06
N PRO A 439 2.11 4.40 -11.75
CA PRO A 439 3.25 4.65 -10.85
C PRO A 439 4.22 5.72 -11.38
N LEU A 440 4.35 5.85 -12.70
CA LEU A 440 5.21 6.84 -13.31
C LEU A 440 4.60 8.24 -13.27
N LEU A 441 3.30 8.36 -13.55
CA LEU A 441 2.53 9.59 -13.42
C LEU A 441 2.44 10.05 -11.96
N ALA A 442 2.40 9.11 -11.02
CA ALA A 442 2.43 9.39 -9.59
C ALA A 442 3.70 10.14 -9.16
N ASN A 443 4.85 9.78 -9.71
CA ASN A 443 6.09 10.53 -9.47
C ASN A 443 6.06 11.93 -10.09
N VAL A 444 5.46 12.08 -11.29
CA VAL A 444 5.31 13.37 -11.95
C VAL A 444 4.30 14.28 -11.23
N ALA A 445 3.29 13.71 -10.58
CA ALA A 445 2.30 14.45 -9.80
C ALA A 445 2.91 15.29 -8.66
N ARG A 446 4.12 14.94 -8.20
CA ARG A 446 4.90 15.75 -7.23
C ARG A 446 5.29 17.12 -7.79
N LEU A 447 5.37 17.25 -9.12
CA LEU A 447 5.70 18.48 -9.82
C LEU A 447 4.46 19.12 -10.45
N TYR A 448 3.62 18.30 -11.10
CA TYR A 448 2.47 18.74 -11.88
C TYR A 448 1.22 17.90 -11.52
N PRO A 449 0.61 18.11 -10.34
CA PRO A 449 -0.45 17.22 -9.83
C PRO A 449 -1.68 17.18 -10.74
N GLN A 450 -2.14 18.33 -11.25
CA GLN A 450 -3.31 18.40 -12.13
C GLN A 450 -3.05 17.78 -13.52
N ALA A 451 -1.90 18.08 -14.13
CA ALA A 451 -1.53 17.52 -15.43
C ALA A 451 -1.34 15.99 -15.34
N ALA A 452 -0.70 15.50 -14.27
CA ALA A 452 -0.56 14.06 -14.02
C ALA A 452 -1.93 13.39 -13.82
N ALA A 453 -2.83 13.97 -13.01
CA ALA A 453 -4.18 13.46 -12.80
C ALA A 453 -4.98 13.37 -14.10
N ARG A 454 -4.96 14.43 -14.92
CA ARG A 454 -5.59 14.46 -16.25
C ARG A 454 -5.06 13.34 -17.14
N THR A 455 -3.74 13.25 -17.28
CA THR A 455 -3.10 12.24 -18.13
C THR A 455 -3.36 10.82 -17.62
N SER A 456 -3.40 10.62 -16.30
CA SER A 456 -3.78 9.34 -15.70
C SER A 456 -5.16 8.90 -16.12
N ILE A 457 -6.16 9.79 -16.08
CA ILE A 457 -7.52 9.47 -16.54
C ILE A 457 -7.53 9.14 -18.04
N GLN A 458 -6.83 9.93 -18.85
CA GLN A 458 -6.82 9.79 -20.31
C GLN A 458 -6.12 8.52 -20.80
N CYS A 459 -5.14 8.01 -20.06
CA CYS A 459 -4.41 6.80 -20.46
C CYS A 459 -5.10 5.49 -20.04
N LEU A 460 -6.16 5.55 -19.24
CA LEU A 460 -6.92 4.38 -18.82
C LEU A 460 -7.73 3.80 -19.97
N THR A 461 -7.68 2.47 -20.10
CA THR A 461 -8.46 1.72 -21.10
C THR A 461 -9.68 1.11 -20.43
N LEU A 462 -10.88 1.49 -20.84
CA LEU A 462 -12.11 0.83 -20.40
C LEU A 462 -12.15 -0.61 -20.92
N GLN A 463 -12.41 -1.56 -20.02
CA GLN A 463 -12.65 -2.96 -20.35
C GLN A 463 -14.15 -3.19 -20.34
N ASN A 464 -14.68 -3.57 -21.51
CA ASN A 464 -16.09 -3.89 -21.72
C ASN A 464 -16.41 -5.34 -21.40
#